data_AF-A0A847AV56-F1
#
_entry.id   AF-A0A847AV56-F1
#
_cell.length_a   1.000
_cell.length_b   1.000
_cell.length_c   1.000
_cell.angle_alpha   90.00
_cell.angle_beta   90.00
_cell.angle_gamma   90.00
#
_symmetry.space_group_name_H-M   'P 1'
#
loop_
_entity.id
_entity.type
_entity.pdbx_description
1 polymer ?
#
loop_
_entity_poly.entity_id
_entity_poly.type
_entity_poly.pdbx_seq_one_letter_code
_entity_poly.pdbx_strand_id
1 'polypeptide(L)'
;QISLMVGGNPIITTATDISNKFAVDEWATRKNLDIMSLKNARDMAAYILENEKIGLISDFDVRGELPQEFDRNEKNKGICISYNSNKKPFENTLNLIPKNISVGVGCRKDARYEDIYEAIKTVLSNNNISHFAIRNLNSIDLKKDEKGLIRTAEIFKVPFITYTKDELNTAEGEFTKSDFVKNVAGVDTVCERAALMGNSKKLIITKTIINSVAIAVAREDYTVDFD
;
A
#
# COMPACT_ATOMS: atom_id res chain seq x y z
N GLN A 1 13.61 30.76 -11.68
CA GLN A 1 14.01 32.18 -11.79
C GLN A 1 13.21 33.10 -10.85
N ILE A 2 13.20 32.83 -9.52
CA ILE A 2 12.54 33.73 -8.54
C ILE A 2 13.48 34.11 -7.36
N SER A 3 14.72 33.59 -7.33
CA SER A 3 15.68 33.82 -6.23
C SER A 3 16.65 35.00 -6.42
N LEU A 4 16.53 35.80 -7.49
CA LEU A 4 17.53 36.84 -7.84
C LEU A 4 17.11 38.27 -7.49
N MET A 5 15.92 38.50 -6.90
CA MET A 5 15.40 39.85 -6.65
C MET A 5 15.37 40.30 -5.19
N VAL A 6 15.71 39.44 -4.24
CA VAL A 6 15.80 39.84 -2.82
C VAL A 6 17.09 39.23 -2.30
N GLY A 7 18.06 40.05 -1.90
CA GLY A 7 19.38 39.63 -1.41
C GLY A 7 19.35 38.87 -0.08
N GLY A 8 18.41 37.94 0.09
CA GLY A 8 18.39 36.98 1.18
C GLY A 8 19.18 35.75 0.75
N ASN A 9 20.12 35.32 1.58
CA ASN A 9 20.72 33.99 1.46
C ASN A 9 19.61 32.95 1.59
N PRO A 10 19.32 32.14 0.56
CA PRO A 10 18.40 31.03 0.70
C PRO A 10 19.04 30.01 1.65
N ILE A 11 18.46 29.85 2.83
CA ILE A 11 18.78 28.75 3.74
C ILE A 11 18.02 27.53 3.20
N ILE A 12 18.66 26.79 2.29
CA ILE A 12 18.27 25.44 1.92
C ILE A 12 19.22 24.52 2.70
N THR A 13 18.76 23.97 3.81
CA THR A 13 19.53 22.98 4.55
C THR A 13 18.66 21.80 4.91
N THR A 14 18.43 20.92 3.95
CA THR A 14 18.55 19.49 4.22
C THR A 14 19.87 19.03 3.61
N ALA A 15 20.67 18.29 4.39
CA ALA A 15 22.07 17.96 4.11
C ALA A 15 22.30 17.07 2.87
N THR A 16 21.29 16.87 2.03
CA THR A 16 21.32 15.99 0.86
C THR A 16 21.61 16.75 -0.45
N ASP A 17 21.31 18.05 -0.54
CA ASP A 17 21.50 18.85 -1.77
C ASP A 17 22.99 19.11 -2.15
N ILE A 18 23.93 18.90 -1.23
CA ILE A 18 25.36 19.16 -1.48
C ILE A 18 26.06 17.93 -2.08
N SER A 19 25.50 16.73 -1.91
CA SER A 19 26.22 15.48 -2.22
C SER A 19 25.92 14.87 -3.60
N ASN A 20 24.87 15.32 -4.29
CA ASN A 20 24.38 14.71 -5.55
C ASN A 20 24.16 13.18 -5.46
N LYS A 21 23.90 12.69 -4.24
CA LYS A 21 23.70 11.27 -3.93
C LYS A 21 22.22 10.94 -3.78
N PHE A 22 21.89 9.67 -4.00
CA PHE A 22 20.53 9.17 -3.85
C PHE A 22 19.99 9.28 -2.42
N ALA A 23 18.88 10.01 -2.25
CA ALA A 23 18.18 10.19 -0.98
C ALA A 23 17.05 9.14 -0.82
N VAL A 24 17.31 8.10 -0.03
CA VAL A 24 16.43 6.91 0.07
C VAL A 24 15.04 7.25 0.62
N ASP A 25 14.97 8.06 1.67
CA ASP A 25 13.75 8.45 2.36
C ASP A 25 12.90 9.44 1.56
N GLU A 26 13.55 10.43 0.94
CA GLU A 26 12.90 11.37 0.02
C GLU A 26 12.33 10.65 -1.21
N TRP A 27 13.09 9.75 -1.82
CA TRP A 27 12.61 8.93 -2.94
C TRP A 27 11.44 8.03 -2.53
N ALA A 28 11.55 7.31 -1.40
CA ALA A 28 10.47 6.46 -0.91
C ALA A 28 9.18 7.25 -0.66
N THR A 29 9.30 8.43 -0.04
CA THR A 29 8.16 9.33 0.22
C THR A 29 7.54 9.82 -1.09
N ARG A 30 8.35 10.28 -2.05
CA ARG A 30 7.88 10.72 -3.38
C ARG A 30 7.15 9.62 -4.13
N LYS A 31 7.58 8.36 -3.99
CA LYS A 31 6.94 7.19 -4.62
C LYS A 31 5.83 6.56 -3.76
N ASN A 32 5.41 7.22 -2.68
CA ASN A 32 4.34 6.77 -1.78
C ASN A 32 4.57 5.35 -1.20
N LEU A 33 5.82 5.07 -0.84
CA LEU A 33 6.26 3.86 -0.17
C LEU A 33 6.28 4.09 1.35
N ASP A 34 5.72 3.16 2.12
CA ASP A 34 5.92 3.17 3.56
C ASP A 34 7.30 2.61 3.92
N ILE A 35 8.01 3.36 4.78
CA ILE A 35 9.32 3.01 5.32
C ILE A 35 9.13 2.22 6.62
N MET A 36 9.49 0.94 6.64
CA MET A 36 9.25 0.06 7.78
C MET A 36 10.21 0.25 8.96
N SER A 37 11.38 0.84 8.73
CA SER A 37 12.37 1.09 9.78
C SER A 37 13.13 2.37 9.50
N LEU A 38 12.88 3.40 10.31
CA LEU A 38 13.66 4.65 10.27
C LEU A 38 15.13 4.41 10.61
N LYS A 39 15.43 3.40 11.45
CA LYS A 39 16.81 2.99 11.72
C LYS A 39 17.48 2.50 10.44
N ASN A 40 16.89 1.53 9.76
CA ASN A 40 17.50 0.96 8.56
C ASN A 40 17.54 1.98 7.41
N ALA A 41 16.59 2.92 7.35
CA ALA A 41 16.64 4.03 6.40
C ALA A 41 17.85 4.94 6.64
N ARG A 42 18.14 5.27 7.91
CA ARG A 42 19.34 6.02 8.28
C ARG A 42 20.61 5.24 7.98
N ASP A 43 20.61 3.93 8.22
CA ASP A 43 21.74 3.07 7.87
C ASP A 43 21.99 3.09 6.35
N MET A 44 20.96 2.94 5.52
CA MET A 44 21.09 3.05 4.06
C MET A 44 21.66 4.40 3.62
N ALA A 45 21.19 5.50 4.22
CA ALA A 45 21.71 6.83 3.93
C ALA A 45 23.19 6.96 4.33
N ALA A 46 23.60 6.40 5.48
CA ALA A 46 24.99 6.41 5.93
C ALA A 46 25.91 5.66 4.95
N TYR A 47 25.52 4.44 4.54
CA TYR A 47 26.28 3.66 3.54
C TYR A 47 26.47 4.44 2.23
N ILE A 48 25.41 5.07 1.75
CA ILE A 48 25.46 5.91 0.54
C ILE A 48 26.42 7.08 0.72
N LEU A 49 26.36 7.79 1.85
CA LEU A 49 27.25 8.91 2.16
C LEU A 49 28.72 8.49 2.22
N GLU A 50 29.01 7.26 2.64
CA GLU A 50 30.35 6.65 2.66
C GLU A 50 30.80 6.09 1.29
N ASN A 51 29.98 6.23 0.24
CA ASN A 51 30.20 5.68 -1.11
C ASN A 51 30.14 4.15 -1.20
N GLU A 52 29.55 3.49 -0.20
CA GLU A 52 29.25 2.07 -0.29
C GLU A 52 28.06 1.82 -1.23
N LYS A 53 28.01 0.63 -1.81
CA LYS A 53 26.86 0.18 -2.61
C LYS A 53 25.82 -0.47 -1.72
N ILE A 54 24.55 -0.35 -2.13
CA ILE A 54 23.43 -1.06 -1.49
C ILE A 54 22.71 -1.95 -2.51
N GLY A 55 22.16 -3.08 -2.05
CA GLY A 55 21.38 -3.99 -2.87
C GLY A 55 19.95 -3.49 -3.11
N LEU A 56 19.32 -4.02 -4.15
CA LEU A 56 17.88 -3.88 -4.41
C LEU A 56 17.26 -5.24 -4.71
N ILE A 57 16.22 -5.60 -3.95
CA ILE A 57 15.33 -6.71 -4.26
C ILE A 57 13.90 -6.17 -4.34
N SER A 58 13.20 -6.45 -5.43
CA SER A 58 11.82 -6.03 -5.64
C SER A 58 10.96 -7.20 -6.09
N ASP A 59 9.77 -7.33 -5.51
CA ASP A 59 8.71 -8.25 -5.99
C ASP A 59 7.90 -7.65 -7.15
N PHE A 60 8.24 -6.42 -7.55
CA PHE A 60 7.60 -5.67 -8.62
C PHE A 60 8.64 -5.34 -9.69
N ASP A 61 8.17 -5.13 -10.92
CA ASP A 61 9.02 -4.70 -12.02
C ASP A 61 9.70 -3.37 -11.65
N VAL A 62 10.97 -3.25 -12.02
CA VAL A 62 11.76 -2.03 -11.85
C VAL A 62 11.95 -1.39 -13.21
N ARG A 63 11.63 -0.10 -13.31
CA ARG A 63 11.76 0.72 -14.51
C ARG A 63 12.68 1.91 -14.23
N GLY A 64 13.32 2.40 -15.29
CA GLY A 64 14.30 3.48 -15.22
C GLY A 64 15.72 2.93 -15.04
N GLU A 65 16.68 3.85 -15.04
CA GLU A 65 18.06 3.51 -14.69
C GLU A 65 18.19 3.42 -13.18
N LEU A 66 18.84 2.36 -12.72
CA LEU A 66 19.09 2.19 -11.29
C LEU A 66 20.16 3.22 -10.87
N PRO A 67 19.96 3.99 -9.78
CA PRO A 67 20.95 4.96 -9.32
C PRO A 67 22.31 4.29 -9.08
N GLN A 68 23.38 5.03 -9.32
CA GLN A 68 24.75 4.49 -9.24
C GLN A 68 25.07 3.88 -7.87
N GLU A 69 24.40 4.32 -6.80
CA GLU A 69 24.56 3.83 -5.42
C GLU A 69 24.13 2.37 -5.25
N PHE A 70 23.39 1.81 -6.18
CA PHE A 70 22.94 0.43 -6.10
C PHE A 70 23.85 -0.54 -6.84
N ASP A 71 24.03 -1.73 -6.27
CA ASP A 71 24.67 -2.88 -6.91
C ASP A 71 23.79 -4.12 -6.74
N ARG A 72 23.45 -4.77 -7.86
CA ARG A 72 22.66 -6.01 -7.85
C ARG A 72 23.41 -7.18 -7.21
N ASN A 73 24.72 -7.08 -7.05
CA ASN A 73 25.56 -8.10 -6.41
C ASN A 73 25.79 -7.86 -4.92
N GLU A 74 25.37 -6.72 -4.35
CA GLU A 74 25.43 -6.50 -2.91
C GLU A 74 24.44 -7.45 -2.20
N LYS A 75 24.89 -8.13 -1.14
CA LYS A 75 24.16 -9.21 -0.46
C LYS A 75 23.93 -8.97 1.04
N ASN A 76 24.63 -8.01 1.63
CA ASN A 76 24.61 -7.79 3.07
C ASN A 76 23.67 -6.66 3.47
N LYS A 77 23.50 -5.64 2.62
CA LYS A 77 22.71 -4.44 2.93
C LYS A 77 21.93 -3.97 1.72
N GLY A 78 20.69 -3.53 1.92
CA GLY A 78 19.91 -3.05 0.79
C GLY A 78 18.44 -2.81 1.08
N ILE A 79 17.75 -2.42 0.01
CA ILE A 79 16.32 -2.13 0.00
C ILE A 79 15.55 -3.33 -0.51
N CYS A 80 14.50 -3.72 0.21
CA CYS A 80 13.54 -4.73 -0.23
C CYS A 80 12.16 -4.09 -0.44
N ILE A 81 11.68 -4.09 -1.68
CA ILE A 81 10.36 -3.58 -2.06
C ILE A 81 9.42 -4.78 -2.23
N SER A 82 8.52 -4.96 -1.25
CA SER A 82 7.63 -6.11 -1.18
C SER A 82 6.40 -5.76 -0.37
N TYR A 83 5.30 -6.48 -0.61
CA TYR A 83 4.17 -6.46 0.33
C TYR A 83 4.51 -7.16 1.66
N ASN A 84 5.48 -8.06 1.68
CA ASN A 84 5.87 -8.79 2.87
C ASN A 84 6.90 -7.98 3.68
N SER A 85 6.43 -7.33 4.76
CA SER A 85 7.29 -6.57 5.67
C SER A 85 8.34 -7.40 6.41
N ASN A 86 8.20 -8.74 6.41
CA ASN A 86 9.13 -9.66 7.06
C ASN A 86 10.19 -10.23 6.11
N LYS A 87 10.12 -9.90 4.81
CA LYS A 87 11.09 -10.37 3.82
C LYS A 87 12.43 -9.66 4.04
N LYS A 88 13.46 -10.42 4.42
CA LYS A 88 14.81 -9.92 4.73
C LYS A 88 15.87 -10.58 3.83
N PRO A 89 16.02 -10.14 2.57
CA PRO A 89 17.02 -10.70 1.66
C PRO A 89 18.45 -10.24 1.98
N PHE A 90 18.60 -9.20 2.82
CA PHE A 90 19.87 -8.67 3.29
C PHE A 90 19.95 -8.73 4.82
N GLU A 91 21.16 -8.81 5.39
CA GLU A 91 21.36 -8.72 6.84
C GLU A 91 20.82 -7.39 7.39
N ASN A 92 21.16 -6.27 6.72
CA ASN A 92 20.54 -4.97 6.93
C ASN A 92 19.55 -4.65 5.80
N THR A 93 18.30 -5.09 5.97
CA THR A 93 17.22 -4.85 5.00
C THR A 93 16.39 -3.64 5.39
N LEU A 94 16.30 -2.63 4.52
CA LEU A 94 15.24 -1.64 4.58
C LEU A 94 14.02 -2.13 3.78
N ASN A 95 12.93 -2.46 4.46
CA ASN A 95 11.67 -2.79 3.79
C ASN A 95 10.89 -1.53 3.42
N LEU A 96 10.50 -1.45 2.15
CA LEU A 96 9.62 -0.43 1.61
C LEU A 96 8.36 -1.09 1.04
N ILE A 97 7.18 -0.54 1.37
CA ILE A 97 5.89 -1.15 1.03
C ILE A 97 5.05 -0.20 0.19
N PRO A 98 4.64 -0.57 -1.04
CA PRO A 98 3.76 0.27 -1.83
C PRO A 98 2.34 0.30 -1.29
N LYS A 99 1.76 1.51 -1.17
CA LYS A 99 0.37 1.77 -0.77
C LYS A 99 -0.58 1.74 -1.96
N ASN A 100 -0.85 0.56 -2.49
CA ASN A 100 -1.61 0.39 -3.73
C ASN A 100 -2.64 -0.74 -3.67
N ILE A 101 -2.97 -1.22 -2.48
CA ILE A 101 -3.98 -2.26 -2.28
C ILE A 101 -5.31 -1.66 -1.85
N SER A 102 -6.38 -2.10 -2.52
CA SER A 102 -7.76 -1.78 -2.20
C SER A 102 -8.43 -2.98 -1.56
N VAL A 103 -8.96 -2.78 -0.35
CA VAL A 103 -9.66 -3.84 0.38
C VAL A 103 -11.15 -3.57 0.31
N GLY A 104 -11.91 -4.50 -0.21
CA GLY A 104 -13.36 -4.46 -0.20
C GLY A 104 -13.92 -5.28 0.96
N VAL A 105 -14.89 -4.71 1.67
CA VAL A 105 -15.41 -5.28 2.92
C VAL A 105 -16.93 -5.36 2.87
N GLY A 106 -17.45 -6.56 3.13
CA GLY A 106 -18.87 -6.81 3.37
C GLY A 106 -19.09 -7.35 4.78
N CYS A 107 -20.03 -6.78 5.52
CA CYS A 107 -20.35 -7.23 6.88
C CYS A 107 -21.84 -7.06 7.19
N ARG A 108 -22.33 -7.75 8.22
CA ARG A 108 -23.66 -7.50 8.80
C ARG A 108 -23.75 -6.08 9.38
N LYS A 109 -24.97 -5.61 9.65
CA LYS A 109 -25.19 -4.33 10.35
C LYS A 109 -24.61 -4.40 11.76
N ASP A 110 -24.04 -3.31 12.24
CA ASP A 110 -23.49 -3.17 13.59
C ASP A 110 -22.38 -4.20 13.87
N ALA A 111 -21.61 -4.55 12.83
CA ALA A 111 -20.44 -5.41 12.96
C ALA A 111 -19.38 -4.70 13.81
N ARG A 112 -18.79 -5.41 14.77
CA ARG A 112 -17.78 -4.83 15.66
C ARG A 112 -16.51 -4.51 14.86
N TYR A 113 -15.88 -3.38 15.16
CA TYR A 113 -14.66 -2.99 14.45
C TYR A 113 -13.51 -3.98 14.69
N GLU A 114 -13.48 -4.65 15.84
CA GLU A 114 -12.50 -5.70 16.16
C GLU A 114 -12.63 -6.88 15.20
N ASP A 115 -13.87 -7.33 14.93
CA ASP A 115 -14.12 -8.45 14.02
C ASP A 115 -13.67 -8.11 12.58
N ILE A 116 -13.91 -6.87 12.15
CA ILE A 116 -13.53 -6.36 10.82
C ILE A 116 -12.01 -6.19 10.73
N TYR A 117 -11.40 -5.57 11.73
CA TYR A 117 -9.95 -5.34 11.79
C TYR A 117 -9.19 -6.66 11.76
N GLU A 118 -9.58 -7.62 12.60
CA GLU A 118 -8.94 -8.95 12.65
C GLU A 118 -9.17 -9.73 11.35
N ALA A 119 -10.35 -9.64 10.74
CA ALA A 119 -10.60 -10.26 9.44
C ALA A 119 -9.65 -9.72 8.35
N ILE A 120 -9.49 -8.39 8.25
CA ILE A 120 -8.57 -7.76 7.29
C ILE A 120 -7.13 -8.18 7.58
N LYS A 121 -6.66 -8.06 8.83
CA LYS A 121 -5.31 -8.44 9.23
C LYS A 121 -5.01 -9.90 8.93
N THR A 122 -5.94 -10.80 9.24
CA THR A 122 -5.81 -12.25 9.02
C THR A 122 -5.71 -12.56 7.53
N VAL A 123 -6.62 -12.01 6.72
CA VAL A 123 -6.62 -12.25 5.26
C VAL A 123 -5.33 -11.75 4.62
N LEU A 124 -4.86 -10.55 4.97
CA LEU A 124 -3.60 -10.02 4.44
C LEU A 124 -2.39 -10.82 4.91
N SER A 125 -2.32 -11.14 6.20
CA SER A 125 -1.21 -11.91 6.77
C SER A 125 -1.08 -13.31 6.17
N ASN A 126 -2.20 -14.01 5.96
CA ASN A 126 -2.20 -15.34 5.31
C ASN A 126 -1.68 -15.31 3.87
N ASN A 127 -1.67 -14.13 3.25
CA ASN A 127 -1.16 -13.90 1.89
C ASN A 127 0.20 -13.18 1.88
N ASN A 128 0.89 -13.10 3.03
CA ASN A 128 2.16 -12.37 3.18
C ASN A 128 2.09 -10.88 2.77
N ILE A 129 0.92 -10.26 2.95
CA ILE A 129 0.71 -8.84 2.67
C ILE A 129 0.67 -8.07 3.98
N SER A 130 1.50 -7.04 4.08
CA SER A 130 1.43 -6.09 5.18
C SER A 130 0.22 -5.17 5.04
N HIS A 131 -0.48 -4.94 6.14
CA HIS A 131 -1.53 -3.91 6.23
C HIS A 131 -1.08 -2.49 5.86
N PHE A 132 0.22 -2.19 5.88
CA PHE A 132 0.75 -0.92 5.38
C PHE A 132 0.59 -0.75 3.86
N ALA A 133 0.33 -1.83 3.12
CA ALA A 133 0.02 -1.75 1.69
C ALA A 133 -1.41 -1.23 1.41
N ILE A 134 -2.28 -1.19 2.42
CA ILE A 134 -3.67 -0.75 2.25
C ILE A 134 -3.67 0.73 1.91
N ARG A 135 -4.30 1.06 0.77
CA ARG A 135 -4.57 2.43 0.34
C ARG A 135 -5.95 2.90 0.77
N ASN A 136 -6.95 2.02 0.69
CA ASN A 136 -8.35 2.35 1.00
C ASN A 136 -9.15 1.11 1.42
N LEU A 137 -10.16 1.35 2.24
CA LEU A 137 -11.23 0.38 2.52
C LEU A 137 -12.47 0.77 1.74
N ASN A 138 -13.15 -0.21 1.17
CA ASN A 138 -14.24 0.00 0.23
C ASN A 138 -15.47 -0.83 0.62
N SER A 139 -16.67 -0.27 0.48
CA SER A 139 -17.92 -1.01 0.64
C SER A 139 -19.04 -0.43 -0.23
N ILE A 140 -20.26 -0.92 -0.03
CA ILE A 140 -21.47 -0.36 -0.64
C ILE A 140 -21.98 0.84 0.18
N ASP A 141 -22.65 1.80 -0.45
CA ASP A 141 -23.22 3.01 0.17
C ASP A 141 -24.23 2.75 1.30
N LEU A 142 -24.92 1.59 1.29
CA LEU A 142 -25.71 1.13 2.45
C LEU A 142 -24.88 1.03 3.74
N LYS A 143 -23.55 0.99 3.62
CA LYS A 143 -22.58 0.92 4.73
C LYS A 143 -21.86 2.22 5.03
N LYS A 144 -22.22 3.34 4.39
CA LYS A 144 -21.55 4.63 4.58
C LYS A 144 -21.50 5.09 6.05
N ASP A 145 -22.51 4.76 6.85
CA ASP A 145 -22.63 5.14 8.26
C ASP A 145 -22.30 3.97 9.23
N GLU A 146 -21.73 2.87 8.73
CA GLU A 146 -21.39 1.70 9.55
C GLU A 146 -20.17 1.99 10.44
N LYS A 147 -20.43 2.20 11.74
CA LYS A 147 -19.40 2.60 12.72
C LYS A 147 -18.22 1.65 12.77
N GLY A 148 -18.47 0.34 12.62
CA GLY A 148 -17.41 -0.67 12.59
C GLY A 148 -16.40 -0.42 11.48
N LEU A 149 -16.88 -0.17 10.26
CA LEU A 149 -16.03 0.05 9.08
C LEU A 149 -15.28 1.38 9.16
N ILE A 150 -15.98 2.46 9.56
CA ILE A 150 -15.38 3.78 9.73
C ILE A 150 -14.24 3.69 10.76
N ARG A 151 -14.49 3.06 11.90
CA ARG A 151 -13.49 2.91 12.95
C ARG A 151 -12.29 2.09 12.50
N THR A 152 -12.52 0.99 11.77
CA THR A 152 -11.43 0.18 11.23
C THR A 152 -10.58 0.99 10.24
N ALA A 153 -11.19 1.80 9.38
CA ALA A 153 -10.48 2.67 8.43
C ALA A 153 -9.62 3.73 9.15
N GLU A 154 -10.14 4.35 10.20
CA GLU A 154 -9.39 5.29 11.06
C GLU A 154 -8.16 4.63 11.68
N ILE A 155 -8.30 3.40 12.20
CA ILE A 155 -7.19 2.65 12.81
C ILE A 155 -6.09 2.35 11.77
N PHE A 156 -6.48 1.94 10.57
CA PHE A 156 -5.54 1.75 9.46
C PHE A 156 -5.03 3.08 8.87
N LYS A 157 -5.63 4.22 9.24
CA LYS A 157 -5.34 5.56 8.71
C LYS A 157 -5.49 5.64 7.19
N VAL A 158 -6.54 5.02 6.68
CA VAL A 158 -6.89 5.02 5.25
C VAL A 158 -8.32 5.52 5.05
N PRO A 159 -8.64 6.11 3.89
CA PRO A 159 -10.01 6.49 3.59
C PRO A 159 -10.94 5.26 3.55
N PHE A 160 -12.15 5.46 4.04
CA PHE A 160 -13.28 4.57 3.80
C PHE A 160 -14.14 5.16 2.68
N ILE A 161 -14.28 4.41 1.60
CA ILE A 161 -14.99 4.82 0.40
C ILE A 161 -16.18 3.88 0.20
N THR A 162 -17.33 4.43 -0.16
CA THR A 162 -18.51 3.63 -0.48
C THR A 162 -19.02 3.95 -1.87
N TYR A 163 -19.54 2.93 -2.54
CA TYR A 163 -20.09 3.02 -3.88
C TYR A 163 -21.56 2.61 -3.87
N THR A 164 -22.36 3.28 -4.68
CA THR A 164 -23.75 2.88 -4.95
C THR A 164 -23.80 1.49 -5.58
N LYS A 165 -24.96 0.86 -5.48
CA LYS A 165 -25.24 -0.41 -6.19
C LYS A 165 -24.91 -0.31 -7.68
N ASP A 166 -25.28 0.78 -8.34
CA ASP A 166 -25.12 0.93 -9.79
C ASP A 166 -23.64 1.08 -10.17
N GLU A 167 -22.85 1.84 -9.39
CA GLU A 167 -21.39 1.91 -9.54
C GLU A 167 -20.72 0.55 -9.32
N LEU A 168 -21.13 -0.22 -8.31
CA LEU A 168 -20.57 -1.56 -8.11
C LEU A 168 -20.90 -2.50 -9.28
N ASN A 169 -22.07 -2.35 -9.90
CA ASN A 169 -22.46 -3.16 -11.06
C ASN A 169 -21.69 -2.83 -12.33
N THR A 170 -21.01 -1.67 -12.42
CA THR A 170 -20.11 -1.37 -13.55
C THR A 170 -18.77 -2.09 -13.43
N ALA A 171 -18.41 -2.62 -12.27
CA ALA A 171 -17.20 -3.43 -12.11
C ALA A 171 -17.34 -4.73 -12.92
N GLU A 172 -16.41 -4.95 -13.83
CA GLU A 172 -16.31 -6.15 -14.65
C GLU A 172 -15.33 -7.16 -14.02
N GLY A 173 -15.60 -8.44 -14.19
CA GLY A 173 -14.75 -9.52 -13.68
C GLY A 173 -15.54 -10.77 -13.32
N GLU A 174 -14.80 -11.83 -12.98
CA GLU A 174 -15.38 -13.04 -12.41
C GLU A 174 -15.50 -12.88 -10.89
N PHE A 175 -16.72 -13.05 -10.40
CA PHE A 175 -17.08 -12.76 -9.01
C PHE A 175 -17.71 -13.96 -8.31
N THR A 176 -17.45 -14.06 -7.01
CA THR A 176 -18.06 -15.04 -6.11
C THR A 176 -19.48 -14.57 -5.74
N LYS A 177 -20.47 -15.08 -6.46
CA LYS A 177 -21.88 -14.69 -6.30
C LYS A 177 -22.47 -15.09 -4.94
N SER A 178 -23.40 -14.30 -4.45
CA SER A 178 -24.19 -14.58 -3.24
C SER A 178 -25.64 -14.14 -3.42
N ASP A 179 -26.56 -15.11 -3.42
CA ASP A 179 -27.99 -14.84 -3.61
C ASP A 179 -28.56 -13.95 -2.51
N PHE A 180 -28.13 -14.15 -1.26
CA PHE A 180 -28.50 -13.29 -0.14
C PHE A 180 -28.10 -11.83 -0.38
N VAL A 181 -26.86 -11.59 -0.81
CA VAL A 181 -26.38 -10.22 -1.10
C VAL A 181 -27.12 -9.64 -2.30
N LYS A 182 -27.39 -10.44 -3.33
CA LYS A 182 -28.17 -10.01 -4.50
C LYS A 182 -29.57 -9.54 -4.11
N ASN A 183 -30.23 -10.24 -3.20
CA ASN A 183 -31.57 -9.88 -2.72
C ASN A 183 -31.58 -8.63 -1.82
N VAL A 184 -30.56 -8.47 -0.97
CA VAL A 184 -30.51 -7.36 0.01
C VAL A 184 -29.91 -6.08 -0.56
N ALA A 185 -28.82 -6.20 -1.30
CA ALA A 185 -28.02 -5.08 -1.78
C ALA A 185 -28.15 -4.84 -3.30
N GLY A 186 -28.80 -5.75 -4.03
CA GLY A 186 -28.94 -5.65 -5.49
C GLY A 186 -27.64 -5.88 -6.27
N VAL A 187 -26.57 -6.35 -5.62
CA VAL A 187 -25.31 -6.77 -6.24
C VAL A 187 -25.00 -8.22 -5.84
N ASP A 188 -24.36 -8.98 -6.72
CA ASP A 188 -24.02 -10.39 -6.44
C ASP A 188 -22.90 -10.56 -5.41
N THR A 189 -22.01 -9.57 -5.27
CA THR A 189 -20.98 -9.50 -4.22
C THR A 189 -20.65 -8.05 -3.92
N VAL A 190 -20.54 -7.68 -2.64
CA VAL A 190 -20.09 -6.32 -2.27
C VAL A 190 -18.57 -6.26 -2.24
N CYS A 191 -17.92 -7.16 -1.50
CA CYS A 191 -16.49 -7.06 -1.22
C CYS A 191 -15.61 -7.08 -2.49
N GLU A 192 -15.83 -7.99 -3.44
CA GLU A 192 -14.97 -8.09 -4.63
C GLU A 192 -15.15 -6.89 -5.57
N ARG A 193 -16.41 -6.49 -5.83
CA ARG A 193 -16.72 -5.30 -6.64
C ARG A 193 -16.15 -4.03 -6.01
N ALA A 194 -16.37 -3.85 -4.70
CA ALA A 194 -15.87 -2.68 -3.99
C ALA A 194 -14.33 -2.64 -3.95
N ALA A 195 -13.66 -3.80 -3.85
CA ALA A 195 -12.20 -3.86 -3.93
C ALA A 195 -11.69 -3.36 -5.30
N LEU A 196 -12.30 -3.80 -6.41
CA LEU A 196 -11.95 -3.34 -7.76
C LEU A 196 -12.23 -1.85 -7.97
N MET A 197 -13.38 -1.36 -7.51
CA MET A 197 -13.77 0.05 -7.65
C MET A 197 -12.80 1.02 -6.94
N GLY A 198 -11.98 0.54 -6.00
CA GLY A 198 -10.93 1.30 -5.31
C GLY A 198 -9.74 1.73 -6.17
N ASN A 199 -9.93 1.95 -7.48
CA ASN A 199 -8.90 2.18 -8.49
C ASN A 199 -7.94 0.99 -8.64
N SER A 200 -8.49 -0.21 -8.78
CA SER A 200 -7.73 -1.45 -8.97
C SER A 200 -8.24 -2.21 -10.18
N LYS A 201 -7.34 -2.91 -10.88
CA LYS A 201 -7.70 -3.66 -12.10
C LYS A 201 -7.82 -5.16 -11.87
N LYS A 202 -7.24 -5.67 -10.78
CA LYS A 202 -7.10 -7.11 -10.55
C LYS A 202 -7.38 -7.47 -9.12
N LEU A 203 -8.28 -8.42 -8.91
CA LEU A 203 -8.43 -9.15 -7.65
C LEU A 203 -7.20 -10.04 -7.44
N ILE A 204 -6.54 -9.87 -6.30
CA ILE A 204 -5.43 -10.72 -5.86
C ILE A 204 -5.86 -11.68 -4.74
N ILE A 205 -6.94 -11.35 -4.03
CA ILE A 205 -7.60 -12.24 -3.07
C ILE A 205 -9.10 -12.13 -3.35
N THR A 206 -9.71 -13.25 -3.74
CA THR A 206 -11.16 -13.36 -3.90
C THR A 206 -11.85 -13.43 -2.54
N LYS A 207 -13.18 -13.40 -2.55
CA LYS A 207 -14.00 -13.36 -1.34
C LYS A 207 -13.59 -14.42 -0.31
N THR A 208 -13.06 -13.95 0.80
CA THR A 208 -12.69 -14.74 1.97
C THR A 208 -13.51 -14.27 3.17
N ILE A 209 -14.11 -15.19 3.91
CA ILE A 209 -14.97 -14.85 5.06
C ILE A 209 -14.26 -15.24 6.36
N ILE A 210 -14.04 -14.26 7.23
CA ILE A 210 -13.50 -14.43 8.59
C ILE A 210 -14.42 -13.67 9.55
N ASN A 211 -14.80 -14.28 10.68
CA ASN A 211 -15.66 -13.63 11.70
C ASN A 211 -16.97 -13.04 11.13
N SER A 212 -17.59 -13.70 10.15
CA SER A 212 -18.77 -13.19 9.42
C SER A 212 -18.53 -11.88 8.64
N VAL A 213 -17.28 -11.53 8.39
CA VAL A 213 -16.86 -10.41 7.54
C VAL A 213 -16.26 -10.97 6.25
N ALA A 214 -16.82 -10.58 5.11
CA ALA A 214 -16.34 -10.93 3.79
C ALA A 214 -15.30 -9.89 3.33
N ILE A 215 -14.11 -10.35 2.99
CA ILE A 215 -12.99 -9.54 2.54
C ILE A 215 -12.62 -9.96 1.12
N ALA A 216 -12.34 -9.00 0.26
CA ALA A 216 -11.63 -9.21 -0.99
C ALA A 216 -10.57 -8.14 -1.15
N VAL A 217 -9.53 -8.45 -1.92
CA VAL A 217 -8.37 -7.56 -2.08
C VAL A 217 -8.05 -7.43 -3.55
N ALA A 218 -7.96 -6.19 -4.01
CA ALA A 218 -7.54 -5.84 -5.34
C ALA A 218 -6.28 -4.99 -5.30
N ARG A 219 -5.54 -4.99 -6.40
CA ARG A 219 -4.36 -4.12 -6.57
C ARG A 219 -4.45 -3.33 -7.87
N GLU A 220 -3.83 -2.16 -7.84
CA GLU A 220 -3.41 -1.45 -9.04
C GLU A 220 -2.14 -2.10 -9.64
N ASP A 221 -1.92 -1.89 -10.93
CA ASP A 221 -0.62 -2.20 -11.54
C ASP A 221 0.44 -1.31 -10.89
N TYR A 222 1.60 -1.87 -10.57
CA TYR A 222 2.66 -1.14 -9.90
C TYR A 222 4.03 -1.55 -10.39
N THR A 223 4.85 -0.55 -10.62
CA THR A 223 6.22 -0.65 -11.07
C THR A 223 7.04 0.29 -10.20
N VAL A 224 8.19 -0.19 -9.74
CA VAL A 224 9.16 0.64 -9.03
C VAL A 224 9.86 1.50 -10.05
N ASP A 225 9.79 2.81 -9.86
CA ASP A 225 10.36 3.79 -10.76
C ASP A 225 11.36 4.67 -10.02
N PHE A 226 12.56 4.80 -10.57
CA PHE A 226 13.64 5.60 -9.99
C PHE A 226 13.73 7.02 -10.57
N ASP A 227 13.03 7.29 -11.67
CA ASP A 227 12.99 8.61 -12.31
C ASP A 227 12.15 9.64 -11.49
#